data_AF-A0A6B9S3N6-F1
#
_entry.id   AF-A0A6B9S3N6-F1
#
_cell.length_a   1.000
_cell.length_b   1.000
_cell.length_c   1.000
_cell.angle_alpha   90.00
_cell.angle_beta   90.00
_cell.angle_gamma   90.00
#
_symmetry.space_group_name_H-M   'P 1'
#
loop_
_entity.id
_entity.type
_entity.pdbx_description
1 polymer ?
#
loop_
_entity_poly.entity_id
_entity_poly.type
_entity_poly.pdbx_seq_one_letter_code
_entity_poly.pdbx_strand_id
1 'polypeptide(L)' 'PVWLMRQAGRYMKSYQIICEKYPSFRERSENVDLVVEISLQPWKVFKPDGVILFSDI' A
#
# COMPACT_ATOMS: atom_id res chain seq x y z
N PRO A 1 9.99 4.80 17.98
CA PRO A 1 9.01 4.60 16.88
C PRO A 1 9.76 4.42 15.56
N VAL A 2 9.41 3.41 14.75
CA VAL A 2 10.06 3.10 13.47
C VAL A 2 9.03 2.86 12.37
N TRP A 3 9.26 3.46 11.20
CA TRP A 3 8.55 3.17 9.95
C TRP A 3 9.52 3.37 8.77
N LEU A 4 9.15 2.82 7.61
CA LEU A 4 9.96 2.91 6.39
C LEU A 4 9.19 3.69 5.32
N MET A 5 9.89 4.57 4.60
CA MET A 5 9.32 5.17 3.39
C MET A 5 9.10 4.09 2.33
N ARG A 6 8.00 4.23 1.57
CA ARG A 6 7.54 3.22 0.59
C ARG A 6 7.29 1.84 1.22
N GLN A 7 6.81 1.85 2.47
CA GLN A 7 6.42 0.64 3.20
C GLN A 7 5.41 -0.24 2.45
N ALA A 8 4.47 0.33 1.70
CA ALA A 8 3.56 -0.42 0.83
C ALA A 8 4.05 -0.30 -0.61
N GLY A 9 4.57 -1.39 -1.18
CA GLY A 9 5.17 -1.33 -2.51
C GLY A 9 5.51 -2.68 -3.12
N ARG A 10 6.18 -2.63 -4.27
CA ARG A 10 6.44 -3.78 -5.16
C ARG A 10 7.22 -4.93 -4.54
N TYR A 11 7.87 -4.72 -3.40
CA TYR A 11 8.55 -5.79 -2.68
C TYR A 11 7.57 -6.76 -1.99
N MET A 12 6.32 -6.33 -1.75
CA MET A 12 5.29 -7.18 -1.15
C MET A 12 4.50 -7.92 -2.21
N LYS A 13 4.37 -9.25 -2.05
CA LYS A 13 3.53 -10.08 -2.92
C LYS A 13 2.05 -9.66 -2.88
N SER A 14 1.55 -9.22 -1.73
CA SER A 14 0.18 -8.69 -1.57
C SER A 14 -0.07 -7.46 -2.44
N TYR A 15 0.93 -6.59 -2.59
CA TYR A 15 0.84 -5.40 -3.45
C TYR A 15 0.89 -5.78 -4.94
N GLN A 16 1.73 -6.77 -5.30
CA GLN A 16 1.82 -7.27 -6.67
C GLN A 16 0.50 -7.87 -7.17
N ILE A 17 -0.20 -8.64 -6.33
CA ILE A 17 -1.52 -9.21 -6.67
C ILE A 17 -2.56 -8.12 -6.93
N ILE A 18 -2.55 -7.03 -6.15
CA ILE A 18 -3.44 -5.89 -6.40
C ILE A 18 -3.06 -5.20 -7.71
N CYS A 19 -1.76 -5.07 -8.01
CA CYS A 19 -1.31 -4.51 -9.29
C CYS A 19 -1.74 -5.33 -10.50
N GLU A 20 -1.79 -6.66 -10.38
CA GLU A 20 -2.27 -7.55 -11.45
C GLU A 20 -3.78 -7.39 -11.69
N LYS A 21 -4.56 -7.22 -10.62
CA LYS A 21 -6.02 -7.02 -10.71
C LYS A 21 -6.42 -5.63 -11.19
N TYR A 22 -5.72 -4.61 -10.70
CA TYR A 22 -5.99 -3.20 -10.99
C TYR A 22 -4.72 -2.60 -11.61
N PRO A 23 -4.47 -2.76 -12.92
CA PRO A 23 -3.20 -2.37 -13.54
C PRO A 23 -2.95 -0.86 -13.50
N SER A 24 -4.02 -0.05 -13.55
CA SER A 24 -3.95 1.41 -13.50
C SER A 24 -3.47 1.89 -12.12
N PHE A 25 -2.39 2.69 -12.10
CA PHE A 25 -1.91 3.28 -10.84
C PHE A 25 -2.93 4.26 -10.26
N ARG A 26 -3.51 5.09 -11.13
CA ARG A 26 -4.51 6.09 -10.76
C ARG A 26 -5.72 5.47 -10.09
N GLU A 27 -6.21 4.35 -10.62
CA GLU A 27 -7.32 3.62 -10.01
C GLU A 27 -6.99 3.15 -8.59
N ARG A 28 -5.77 2.66 -8.36
CA ARG A 28 -5.31 2.22 -7.04
C ARG A 28 -5.10 3.38 -6.05
N SER A 29 -4.83 4.59 -6.52
CA SER A 29 -4.62 5.78 -5.68
C SER A 29 -5.89 6.60 -5.46
N GLU A 30 -6.90 6.50 -6.33
CA GLU A 30 -8.16 7.24 -6.23
C GLU A 30 -9.30 6.40 -5.62
N ASN A 31 -9.20 5.07 -5.66
CA ASN A 31 -10.18 4.19 -5.02
C ASN A 31 -9.89 4.03 -3.53
N VAL A 32 -10.79 4.55 -2.68
CA VAL A 32 -10.66 4.57 -1.21
C VAL A 32 -10.43 3.17 -0.63
N ASP A 33 -11.14 2.16 -1.10
CA ASP A 33 -11.02 0.80 -0.57
C ASP A 33 -9.63 0.21 -0.86
N LEU A 34 -9.13 0.43 -2.08
CA LEU A 34 -7.78 -0.01 -2.48
C LEU A 34 -6.70 0.75 -1.72
N VAL A 35 -6.86 2.06 -1.56
CA VAL A 35 -5.91 2.90 -0.80
C VAL A 35 -5.81 2.43 0.65
N VAL A 36 -6.93 2.17 1.31
CA VAL A 36 -6.95 1.67 2.70
C VAL A 36 -6.31 0.29 2.77
N GLU A 37 -6.66 -0.61 1.84
CA GLU A 37 -6.08 -1.96 1.80
C GLU A 37 -4.56 -1.92 1.64
N ILE A 38 -4.06 -1.16 0.64
CA ILE A 38 -2.64 -1.01 0.32
C ILE A 38 -1.87 -0.38 1.49
N SER A 39 -2.41 0.70 2.07
CA SER A 39 -1.77 1.41 3.18
C SER A 39 -1.59 0.53 4.41
N LEU A 40 -2.55 -0.36 4.68
CA LEU A 40 -2.53 -1.26 5.85
C LEU A 40 -1.71 -2.54 5.65
N GLN A 41 -1.32 -2.91 4.43
CA GLN A 41 -0.56 -4.15 4.20
C GLN A 41 0.73 -4.24 5.04
N PRO A 42 1.58 -3.19 5.12
CA PRO A 42 2.82 -3.26 5.88
C PRO A 42 2.55 -3.39 7.38
N TRP A 43 1.46 -2.79 7.85
CA TRP A 43 1.04 -2.89 9.24
C TRP A 43 0.58 -4.30 9.61
N LYS A 44 -0.13 -4.98 8.73
CA LYS A 44 -0.56 -6.38 8.94
C LYS A 44 0.62 -7.34 9.06
N VAL A 45 1.73 -7.09 8.37
CA VAL A 45 2.90 -7.99 8.35
C VAL A 45 3.93 -7.63 9.41
N PHE A 46 4.29 -6.34 9.52
CA PHE A 46 5.42 -5.89 10.32
C PHE A 46 5.03 -5.07 11.56
N LYS A 47 3.77 -4.62 11.64
CA LYS A 47 3.26 -3.75 12.72
C LYS A 47 4.20 -2.58 13.07
N PRO A 48 4.61 -1.75 12.08
CA PRO A 48 5.41 -0.56 12.36
C PRO A 48 4.60 0.46 13.18
N ASP A 49 5.31 1.36 13.85
CA ASP A 49 4.69 2.38 14.71
C ASP A 49 3.94 3.47 13.92
N GLY A 50 4.13 3.52 12.59
CA GLY A 50 3.51 4.49 11.71
C GLY A 50 3.03 3.85 10.41
N VAL A 51 1.94 4.38 9.85
CA VAL A 51 1.41 4.00 8.54
C VAL A 51 1.34 5.24 7.64
N ILE A 52 1.90 5.12 6.44
CA ILE A 52 1.88 6.19 5.43
C ILE A 52 0.75 5.90 4.45
N LEU A 53 -0.08 6.91 4.19
CA LEU A 53 -1.15 6.86 3.21
C LEU A 53 -0.59 6.59 1.81
N PHE A 54 -1.18 5.61 1.12
CA PHE A 54 -0.90 5.36 -0.28
C PHE A 54 -1.65 6.37 -1.15
N SER A 55 -0.93 7.30 -1.77
CA SER A 55 -1.46 8.29 -2.71
C SER A 55 -0.39 8.64 -3.74
N ASP A 56 -0.80 9.01 -4.94
CA ASP A 56 0.05 9.77 -5.87
C ASP A 56 0.03 11.26 -5.51
N ILE A 57 1.02 12.02 -5.99
CA ILE A 57 1.04 13.50 -5.98
C ILE A 57 0.58 14.02 -7.33
#